data_AF-A0A5R9H4U4-F1
#
_entry.id   AF-A0A5R9H4U4-F1
#
_cell.length_a   1.000
_cell.length_b   1.000
_cell.length_c   1.000
_cell.angle_alpha   90.00
_cell.angle_beta   90.00
_cell.angle_gamma   90.00
#
_symmetry.space_group_name_H-M   'P 1'
#
loop_
_entity.id
_entity.type
_entity.pdbx_description
1 polymer ?
#
loop_
_entity_poly.entity_id
_entity_poly.type
_entity_poly.pdbx_seq_one_letter_code
_entity_poly.pdbx_strand_id
1 'polypeptide(L)'
;MNKISKIAILLLSPLYIFAHSLVLYVDDNKDGTITIAGEFNTGESAAGALILLEALHSGEILFQKRLTDDDLIVDIPKIPYKIVLDGGGADHQEEKIGVPPPNGFDKIEEEVAKQEPKKEQKPSRSLIKLSSSTAVNVSIILAFVLLFATIFISIRNTNKILKKLENNK
;
A
#
# COMPACT_ATOMS: atom_id res chain seq x y z
N MET A 1 32.61 -22.92 1.78
CA MET A 1 31.56 -22.48 0.84
C MET A 1 32.22 -21.87 -0.39
N ASN A 2 32.11 -22.54 -1.55
CA ASN A 2 32.77 -22.13 -2.80
C ASN A 2 32.19 -20.80 -3.31
N LYS A 3 32.98 -20.01 -4.05
CA LYS A 3 32.54 -18.68 -4.56
C LYS A 3 31.21 -18.75 -5.33
N ILE A 4 31.03 -19.82 -6.09
CA ILE A 4 29.79 -20.11 -6.85
C ILE A 4 28.60 -20.34 -5.91
N SER A 5 28.80 -21.05 -4.80
CA SER A 5 27.77 -21.32 -3.81
C SER A 5 27.32 -20.03 -3.09
N LYS A 6 28.25 -19.08 -2.87
CA LYS A 6 27.93 -17.76 -2.29
C LYS A 6 27.08 -16.91 -3.25
N ILE A 7 27.39 -16.97 -4.55
CA ILE A 7 26.63 -16.26 -5.59
C ILE A 7 25.23 -16.86 -5.74
N ALA A 8 25.11 -18.19 -5.71
CA ALA A 8 23.81 -18.86 -5.76
C ALA A 8 22.92 -18.47 -4.57
N ILE A 9 23.45 -18.46 -3.35
CA ILE A 9 22.69 -18.06 -2.14
C ILE A 9 22.25 -16.58 -2.23
N LEU A 10 23.11 -15.70 -2.75
CA LEU A 10 22.76 -14.28 -2.97
C LEU A 10 21.67 -14.11 -4.03
N LEU A 11 21.64 -14.97 -5.05
CA LEU A 11 20.67 -14.90 -6.15
C LEU A 11 19.28 -15.44 -5.76
N LEU A 12 19.22 -16.39 -4.82
CA LEU A 12 17.97 -17.01 -4.36
C LEU A 12 17.33 -16.32 -3.14
N SER A 13 18.01 -15.37 -2.49
CA SER A 13 17.48 -14.65 -1.33
C SER A 13 16.20 -13.81 -1.57
N PRO A 14 15.91 -13.24 -2.76
CA PRO A 14 14.71 -12.41 -2.92
C PRO A 14 13.41 -13.20 -3.12
N LEU A 15 13.44 -14.54 -3.14
CA LEU A 15 12.24 -15.36 -3.34
C LEU A 15 11.27 -15.36 -2.13
N TYR A 16 11.66 -14.78 -1.00
CA TYR A 16 10.88 -14.82 0.25
C TYR A 16 10.24 -13.49 0.66
N ILE A 17 10.14 -12.53 -0.25
CA ILE A 17 9.46 -11.25 0.05
C ILE A 17 7.95 -11.45 -0.09
N PHE A 18 7.30 -11.97 0.95
CA PHE A 18 5.84 -12.00 1.06
C PHE A 18 5.34 -10.66 1.59
N ALA A 19 4.70 -9.87 0.72
CA ALA A 19 3.85 -8.77 1.14
C ALA A 19 2.54 -9.36 1.66
N HIS A 20 2.30 -9.24 2.96
CA HIS A 20 1.03 -9.62 3.58
C HIS A 20 0.04 -8.48 3.31
N SER A 21 -1.12 -8.78 2.72
CA SER A 21 -2.17 -7.79 2.49
C SER A 21 -3.27 -7.98 3.53
N LEU A 22 -3.83 -6.88 4.01
CA LEU A 22 -5.02 -6.93 4.86
C LEU A 22 -6.22 -7.41 4.04
N VAL A 23 -7.15 -8.04 4.73
CA VAL A 23 -8.43 -8.47 4.19
C VAL A 23 -9.51 -8.06 5.20
N LEU A 24 -10.44 -7.23 4.74
CA LEU A 24 -11.58 -6.78 5.51
C LEU A 24 -12.81 -7.63 5.21
N TYR A 25 -13.40 -8.24 6.23
CA TYR A 25 -14.67 -8.95 6.14
C TYR A 25 -15.76 -8.14 6.82
N VAL A 26 -16.92 -8.08 6.16
CA VAL A 26 -18.10 -7.39 6.65
C VAL A 26 -19.28 -8.30 6.37
N ASP A 27 -20.00 -8.68 7.42
CA ASP A 27 -21.22 -9.47 7.32
C ASP A 27 -22.41 -8.71 7.90
N ASP A 28 -23.56 -8.85 7.24
CA ASP A 28 -24.82 -8.24 7.67
C ASP A 28 -25.59 -9.23 8.54
N ASN A 29 -25.72 -8.92 9.82
CA ASN A 29 -26.44 -9.76 10.78
C ASN A 29 -27.97 -9.70 10.59
N LYS A 30 -28.48 -8.79 9.74
CA LYS A 30 -29.91 -8.57 9.43
C LYS A 30 -30.77 -8.16 10.62
N ASP A 31 -30.14 -7.75 11.72
CA ASP A 31 -30.78 -7.24 12.94
C ASP A 31 -30.51 -5.75 13.17
N GLY A 32 -29.89 -5.08 12.19
CA GLY A 32 -29.45 -3.69 12.30
C GLY A 32 -27.99 -3.54 12.75
N THR A 33 -27.27 -4.64 12.94
CA THR A 33 -25.82 -4.66 13.23
C THR A 33 -25.03 -5.29 12.08
N ILE A 34 -23.74 -4.95 12.03
CA ILE A 34 -22.76 -5.61 11.15
C ILE A 34 -21.66 -6.24 11.98
N THR A 35 -21.16 -7.37 11.50
CA THR A 35 -19.97 -8.02 12.02
C THR A 35 -18.79 -7.64 11.13
N ILE A 36 -17.73 -7.10 11.72
CA ILE A 36 -16.52 -6.67 11.04
C ILE A 36 -15.34 -7.47 11.57
N ALA A 37 -14.62 -8.13 10.66
CA ALA A 37 -13.42 -8.89 10.97
C ALA A 37 -12.27 -8.48 10.05
N GLY A 38 -11.03 -8.61 10.55
CA GLY A 38 -9.83 -8.30 9.81
C GLY A 38 -8.79 -9.41 9.98
N GLU A 39 -8.23 -9.85 8.86
CA GLU A 39 -7.11 -10.80 8.85
C GLU A 39 -6.12 -10.40 7.75
N PHE A 40 -4.93 -10.98 7.78
CA PHE A 40 -4.03 -10.96 6.63
C PHE A 40 -4.41 -12.08 5.66
N ASN A 41 -4.10 -11.89 4.38
CA ASN A 41 -4.29 -12.90 3.34
C ASN A 41 -3.54 -14.23 3.58
N THR A 42 -2.67 -14.29 4.59
CA THR A 42 -1.99 -15.49 5.08
C THR A 42 -2.74 -16.22 6.19
N GLY A 43 -3.86 -15.68 6.67
CA GLY A 43 -4.65 -16.19 7.79
C GLY A 43 -4.16 -15.75 9.17
N GLU A 44 -3.19 -14.83 9.24
CA GLU A 44 -2.78 -14.23 10.51
C GLU A 44 -3.80 -13.18 11.00
N SER A 45 -3.99 -13.10 12.32
CA SER A 45 -4.88 -12.11 12.96
C SER A 45 -4.42 -10.68 12.65
N ALA A 46 -5.37 -9.80 12.29
CA ALA A 46 -5.11 -8.36 12.17
C ALA A 46 -5.36 -7.61 13.50
N ALA A 47 -5.29 -8.29 14.64
CA ALA A 47 -5.45 -7.66 15.95
C ALA A 47 -4.53 -6.44 16.11
N GLY A 48 -5.10 -5.35 16.64
CA GLY A 48 -4.44 -4.06 16.76
C GLY A 48 -4.64 -3.12 15.56
N ALA A 49 -5.09 -3.61 14.40
CA ALA A 49 -5.51 -2.76 13.28
C ALA A 49 -6.69 -1.87 13.70
N LEU A 50 -6.77 -0.68 13.12
CA LEU A 50 -7.81 0.30 13.44
C LEU A 50 -8.97 0.18 12.45
N ILE A 51 -10.17 -0.10 12.96
CA ILE A 51 -11.40 0.04 12.19
C ILE A 51 -11.91 1.47 12.34
N LEU A 52 -12.27 2.08 11.22
CA LEU A 52 -12.98 3.35 11.15
C LEU A 52 -14.25 3.19 10.30
N LEU A 53 -15.36 3.73 10.76
CA LEU A 53 -16.53 3.97 9.92
C LEU A 53 -16.53 5.46 9.57
N GLU A 54 -16.44 5.76 8.28
CA GLU A 54 -16.37 7.13 7.76
C GLU A 54 -17.60 7.42 6.90
N ALA A 55 -18.27 8.55 7.15
CA ALA A 55 -19.39 8.99 6.34
C ALA A 55 -18.94 9.29 4.90
N LEU A 56 -19.65 8.74 3.91
CA LEU A 56 -19.27 8.90 2.48
C LEU A 56 -19.36 10.35 2.00
N HIS A 57 -20.20 11.18 2.62
CA HIS A 57 -20.48 12.54 2.16
C HIS A 57 -19.60 13.58 2.85
N SER A 58 -19.42 13.47 4.18
CA SER A 58 -18.68 14.46 4.99
C SER A 58 -17.24 14.05 5.30
N GLY A 59 -16.89 12.77 5.16
CA GLY A 59 -15.63 12.22 5.65
C GLY A 59 -15.54 12.19 7.18
N GLU A 60 -16.67 12.35 7.88
CA GLU A 60 -16.72 12.33 9.34
C GLU A 60 -16.55 10.91 9.87
N ILE A 61 -15.75 10.75 10.92
CA ILE A 61 -15.56 9.48 11.61
C ILE A 61 -16.76 9.24 12.53
N LEU A 62 -17.60 8.28 12.16
CA LEU A 62 -18.79 7.88 12.90
C LEU A 62 -18.46 6.91 14.03
N PHE A 63 -17.44 6.09 13.82
CA PHE A 63 -16.98 5.11 14.78
C PHE A 63 -15.51 4.79 14.55
N GLN A 64 -14.79 4.54 15.65
CA GLN A 64 -13.38 4.17 15.62
C GLN A 64 -13.06 3.19 16.74
N LYS A 65 -12.44 2.05 16.41
CA LYS A 65 -11.99 1.07 17.40
C LYS A 65 -10.86 0.20 16.87
N ARG A 66 -9.92 -0.20 17.73
CA ARG A 66 -8.90 -1.20 17.37
C ARG A 66 -9.48 -2.60 17.43
N LEU A 67 -9.16 -3.41 16.43
CA LEU A 67 -9.49 -4.83 16.37
C LEU A 67 -8.84 -5.57 17.54
N THR A 68 -9.61 -6.47 18.15
CA THR A 68 -9.11 -7.53 19.02
C THR A 68 -8.95 -8.81 18.20
N ASP A 69 -8.60 -9.93 18.83
CA ASP A 69 -8.63 -11.23 18.14
C ASP A 69 -10.06 -11.70 17.81
N ASP A 70 -11.07 -11.13 18.49
CA ASP A 70 -12.49 -11.40 18.23
C ASP A 70 -13.08 -10.42 17.20
N ASP A 71 -14.12 -10.90 16.50
CA ASP A 71 -14.94 -10.11 15.58
C ASP A 71 -15.59 -8.91 16.27
N LEU A 72 -15.72 -7.80 15.53
CA LEU A 72 -16.33 -6.58 16.03
C LEU A 72 -17.77 -6.44 15.54
N ILE A 73 -18.72 -6.43 16.48
CA ILE A 73 -20.13 -6.14 16.19
C ILE A 73 -20.39 -4.65 16.43
N VAL A 74 -20.96 -3.97 15.43
CA VAL A 74 -21.29 -2.53 15.47
C VAL A 74 -22.67 -2.30 14.89
N ASP A 75 -23.42 -1.35 15.46
CA ASP A 75 -24.69 -0.89 14.90
C ASP A 75 -24.47 -0.23 13.52
N ILE A 76 -25.36 -0.51 12.57
CA ILE A 76 -25.31 0.09 11.23
C ILE A 76 -25.67 1.59 11.35
N PRO A 77 -24.77 2.51 10.96
CA PRO A 77 -25.09 3.92 10.88
C PRO A 77 -26.27 4.21 9.94
N LYS A 78 -27.08 5.20 10.31
CA LYS A 78 -28.23 5.62 9.49
C LYS A 78 -27.87 6.40 8.23
N ILE A 79 -26.61 6.81 8.10
CA ILE A 79 -26.09 7.56 6.96
C ILE A 79 -25.14 6.70 6.13
N PRO A 80 -24.99 6.96 4.81
CA PRO A 80 -24.07 6.22 3.96
C PRO A 80 -22.62 6.36 4.45
N TYR A 81 -21.93 5.23 4.61
CA TYR A 81 -20.59 5.16 5.19
C TYR A 81 -19.72 4.13 4.47
N LYS A 82 -18.41 4.24 4.65
CA LYS A 82 -17.41 3.22 4.32
C LYS A 82 -16.74 2.72 5.59
N ILE A 83 -16.28 1.48 5.54
CA ILE A 83 -15.51 0.82 6.59
C ILE A 83 -14.06 0.78 6.11
N VAL A 84 -13.16 1.33 6.93
CA VAL A 84 -11.73 1.39 6.66
C VAL A 84 -11.01 0.56 7.72
N LEU A 85 -10.15 -0.35 7.28
CA LEU A 85 -9.26 -1.13 8.14
C LEU A 85 -7.83 -0.64 7.93
N ASP A 86 -7.24 -0.01 8.93
CA ASP A 86 -5.87 0.54 8.90
C ASP A 86 -4.92 -0.29 9.78
N GLY A 87 -4.00 -1.01 9.13
CA GLY A 87 -2.99 -1.85 9.78
C GLY A 87 -1.73 -1.12 10.25
N GLY A 88 -1.65 0.21 10.15
CA GLY A 88 -0.51 0.99 10.63
C GLY A 88 0.27 1.73 9.54
N GLY A 89 -0.42 2.41 8.62
CA GLY A 89 0.20 3.29 7.62
C GLY A 89 -0.64 3.40 6.34
N ALA A 90 -0.41 4.45 5.55
CA ALA A 90 -1.23 4.76 4.38
C ALA A 90 -1.26 3.65 3.30
N ASP A 91 -0.22 2.81 3.23
CA ASP A 91 -0.13 1.71 2.26
C ASP A 91 -0.67 0.37 2.81
N HIS A 92 -1.24 0.36 4.03
CA HIS A 92 -1.79 -0.82 4.71
C HIS A 92 -3.26 -0.56 5.11
N GLN A 93 -4.03 0.00 4.17
CA GLN A 93 -5.44 0.29 4.35
C GLN A 93 -6.29 -0.49 3.36
N GLU A 94 -7.38 -1.08 3.86
CA GLU A 94 -8.41 -1.72 3.04
C GLU A 94 -9.76 -1.05 3.31
N GLU A 95 -10.52 -0.77 2.25
CA GLU A 95 -11.80 -0.08 2.34
C GLU A 95 -12.93 -0.90 1.72
N LYS A 96 -14.09 -0.93 2.39
CA LYS A 96 -15.34 -1.48 1.85
C LYS A 96 -16.51 -0.54 2.09
N ILE A 97 -17.44 -0.49 1.15
CA ILE A 97 -18.70 0.24 1.34
C ILE A 97 -19.54 -0.46 2.42
N GLY A 98 -20.10 0.33 3.33
CA GLY A 98 -20.95 -0.16 4.41
C GLY A 98 -22.29 -0.70 3.91
N VAL A 99 -22.90 -1.58 4.71
CA VAL A 99 -24.21 -2.16 4.43
C VAL A 99 -25.31 -1.14 4.80
N PRO A 100 -26.38 -0.98 4.01
CA PRO A 100 -27.49 -0.11 4.38
C PRO A 100 -28.26 -0.66 5.59
N PRO A 101 -28.78 0.19 6.47
CA PRO A 101 -29.65 -0.26 7.55
C PRO A 101 -30.97 -0.83 6.99
N PRO A 102 -31.70 -1.66 7.76
CA PRO A 102 -32.92 -2.34 7.29
C PRO A 102 -34.00 -1.40 6.72
N ASN A 103 -34.06 -0.16 7.23
CA ASN A 103 -35.02 0.87 6.80
C ASN A 103 -34.49 1.79 5.69
N GLY A 104 -33.29 1.51 5.15
CA GLY A 104 -32.58 2.38 4.22
C GLY A 104 -31.92 3.57 4.93
N PHE A 105 -31.00 4.23 4.23
CA PHE A 105 -30.33 5.42 4.75
C PHE A 105 -31.31 6.58 4.93
N ASP A 106 -31.14 7.33 6.02
CA ASP A 106 -31.86 8.58 6.21
C ASP A 106 -31.54 9.53 5.05
N LYS A 107 -32.56 10.23 4.55
CA LYS A 107 -32.35 11.29 3.57
C LYS A 107 -31.57 12.39 4.27
N ILE A 108 -30.33 12.59 3.88
CA ILE A 108 -29.51 13.69 4.38
C ILE A 108 -30.14 14.97 3.85
N GLU A 109 -30.85 15.70 4.71
CA GLU A 109 -31.07 17.12 4.49
C GLU A 109 -29.69 17.77 4.54
N GLU A 110 -29.22 18.28 3.40
CA GLU A 110 -27.98 19.03 3.30
C GLU A 110 -28.12 20.31 4.14
N GLU A 111 -27.92 20.23 5.45
CA GLU A 111 -27.54 21.39 6.22
C GLU A 111 -26.15 21.79 5.74
N VAL A 112 -26.15 22.84 4.92
CA VAL A 112 -24.98 23.54 4.38
C VAL A 112 -24.15 24.08 5.55
N ALA A 113 -23.37 23.21 6.17
CA ALA A 113 -22.18 23.61 6.87
C ALA A 113 -21.21 24.10 5.79
N LYS A 114 -21.03 25.42 5.72
CA LYS A 114 -19.97 26.08 4.96
C LYS A 114 -18.63 25.47 5.37
N GLN A 115 -18.22 24.41 4.70
CA GLN A 115 -16.83 24.03 4.57
C GLN A 115 -16.39 24.56 3.22
N GLU A 116 -15.40 25.45 3.26
CA GLU A 116 -14.76 25.97 2.06
C GLU A 116 -14.38 24.79 1.14
N PRO A 117 -14.61 24.89 -0.18
CA PRO A 117 -14.17 23.85 -1.08
C PRO A 117 -12.64 23.76 -0.98
N LYS A 118 -12.14 22.68 -0.38
CA LYS A 118 -10.75 22.25 -0.60
C LYS A 118 -10.63 22.09 -2.11
N LYS A 119 -10.00 23.08 -2.74
CA LYS A 119 -9.67 23.08 -4.16
C LYS A 119 -9.05 21.73 -4.49
N GLU A 120 -9.74 20.94 -5.30
CA GLU A 120 -9.10 19.90 -6.09
C GLU A 120 -8.02 20.58 -6.91
N GLN A 121 -6.78 20.46 -6.44
CA GLN A 121 -5.63 20.84 -7.22
C GLN A 121 -5.55 19.86 -8.38
N LYS A 122 -5.88 20.35 -9.58
CA LYS A 122 -5.52 19.68 -10.84
C LYS A 122 -4.09 19.15 -10.71
N PRO A 123 -3.79 17.89 -11.06
CA PRO A 123 -2.45 17.35 -10.90
C PRO A 123 -1.51 18.19 -11.75
N SER A 124 -0.74 19.04 -11.07
CA SER A 124 0.36 19.75 -11.72
C SER A 124 1.32 18.67 -12.21
N ARG A 125 1.59 18.67 -13.51
CA ARG A 125 2.65 17.84 -14.12
C ARG A 125 4.03 18.04 -13.46
N SER A 126 4.17 19.02 -12.57
CA SER A 126 5.39 19.30 -11.80
C SER A 126 5.59 18.43 -10.56
N LEU A 127 4.63 17.59 -10.16
CA LEU A 127 4.76 16.71 -9.00
C LEU A 127 4.62 15.24 -9.43
N ILE A 128 5.58 14.77 -10.22
CA ILE A 128 5.86 13.34 -10.26
C ILE A 128 6.34 12.98 -8.84
N LYS A 129 5.45 12.53 -7.98
CA LYS A 129 5.83 11.80 -6.76
C LYS A 129 6.53 10.54 -7.25
N LEU A 130 7.85 10.61 -7.34
CA LEU A 130 8.69 9.43 -7.53
C LEU A 130 8.30 8.46 -6.41
N SER A 131 7.78 7.28 -6.74
CA SER A 131 7.36 6.29 -5.75
C SER A 131 8.47 6.14 -4.72
N SER A 132 8.20 6.57 -3.48
CA SER A 132 9.18 6.56 -2.39
C SER A 132 9.38 5.16 -1.81
N SER A 133 8.93 4.14 -2.52
CA SER A 133 9.15 2.75 -2.17
C SER A 133 10.66 2.48 -2.16
N THR A 134 11.12 1.89 -1.06
CA THR A 134 12.50 1.43 -0.89
C THR A 134 12.98 0.59 -2.08
N ALA A 135 12.08 -0.20 -2.69
CA ALA A 135 12.40 -1.02 -3.87
C ALA A 135 12.77 -0.18 -5.10
N VAL A 136 12.05 0.91 -5.35
CA VAL A 136 12.31 1.82 -6.48
C VAL A 136 13.66 2.51 -6.30
N ASN A 137 13.95 3.01 -5.10
CA ASN A 137 15.24 3.63 -4.80
C ASN A 137 16.41 2.66 -4.97
N VAL A 138 16.29 1.42 -4.50
CA VAL A 138 17.32 0.39 -4.69
C VAL A 138 17.53 0.07 -6.17
N SER A 139 16.44 -0.02 -6.96
CA SER A 139 16.54 -0.30 -8.40
C SER A 139 17.26 0.81 -9.17
N ILE A 140 17.02 2.07 -8.81
CA ILE A 140 17.68 3.24 -9.42
C ILE A 140 19.18 3.22 -9.10
N ILE A 141 19.54 3.01 -7.84
CA ILE A 141 20.96 2.93 -7.43
C ILE A 141 21.66 1.78 -8.15
N LEU A 142 21.04 0.60 -8.22
CA LEU A 142 21.58 -0.55 -8.91
C LEU A 142 21.79 -0.28 -10.41
N ALA A 143 20.84 0.40 -11.06
CA ALA A 143 20.96 0.78 -12.47
C ALA A 143 22.18 1.68 -12.72
N PHE A 144 22.43 2.67 -11.86
CA PHE A 144 23.62 3.52 -11.98
C PHE A 144 24.92 2.73 -11.73
N VAL A 145 24.95 1.84 -10.74
CA VAL A 145 26.13 0.98 -10.49
C VAL A 145 26.45 0.12 -11.71
N LEU A 146 25.44 -0.48 -12.35
CA LEU A 146 25.63 -1.28 -13.57
C LEU A 146 26.06 -0.42 -14.76
N LEU A 147 25.50 0.78 -14.91
CA LEU A 147 25.93 1.73 -15.94
C LEU A 147 27.42 2.06 -15.79
N PHE A 148 27.88 2.41 -14.59
CA PHE A 148 29.30 2.71 -14.37
C PHE A 148 30.20 1.49 -14.58
N ALA A 149 29.75 0.30 -14.16
CA ALA A 149 30.50 -0.94 -14.40
C ALA A 149 30.68 -1.22 -15.90
N THR A 150 29.63 -1.06 -16.70
CA THR A 150 29.72 -1.27 -18.16
C THR A 150 30.63 -0.25 -18.84
N ILE A 151 30.54 1.02 -18.45
CA ILE A 151 31.46 2.07 -18.92
C ILE A 151 32.91 1.73 -18.56
N PHE A 152 33.17 1.32 -17.31
CA PHE A 152 34.52 0.96 -16.86
C PHE A 152 35.11 -0.22 -17.64
N ILE A 153 34.32 -1.29 -17.83
CA ILE A 153 34.73 -2.46 -18.61
C ILE A 153 34.98 -2.07 -20.06
N SER A 154 34.12 -1.23 -20.64
CA SER A 154 34.27 -0.72 -22.01
C SER A 154 35.57 0.05 -22.19
N ILE A 155 35.89 0.98 -21.29
CA ILE A 155 37.15 1.76 -21.32
C ILE A 155 38.35 0.83 -21.21
N ARG A 156 38.34 -0.13 -20.27
CA ARG A 156 39.45 -1.06 -20.07
C ARG A 156 39.69 -1.94 -21.30
N ASN A 157 38.62 -2.42 -21.94
CA ASN A 157 38.72 -3.23 -23.15
C ASN A 157 39.23 -2.40 -24.34
N THR A 158 38.70 -1.19 -24.53
CA THR A 158 39.15 -0.26 -25.56
C THR A 158 40.64 0.05 -25.42
N ASN A 159 41.10 0.40 -24.22
CA ASN A 159 42.52 0.67 -23.96
C ASN A 159 43.40 -0.56 -24.20
N LYS A 160 42.92 -1.77 -23.92
CA LYS A 160 43.64 -3.02 -24.21
C LYS A 160 43.79 -3.26 -25.71
N ILE A 161 42.77 -2.94 -26.51
CA ILE A 161 42.82 -3.05 -27.97
C ILE A 161 43.79 -2.02 -28.55
N LEU A 162 43.69 -0.76 -28.11
CA LEU A 162 44.58 0.32 -28.58
C LEU A 162 46.06 -0.01 -28.33
N LYS A 163 46.42 -0.47 -27.14
CA LYS A 163 47.79 -0.91 -26.83
C LYS A 163 48.28 -2.06 -27.71
N LYS A 164 47.40 -3.00 -28.08
CA LYS A 164 47.74 -4.09 -28.99
C LYS A 164 47.97 -3.62 -30.42
N LEU A 165 47.24 -2.59 -30.87
CA LEU A 165 47.43 -2.00 -32.19
C LEU A 165 48.72 -1.18 -32.25
N GLU A 166 49.05 -0.47 -31.18
CA GLU A 166 50.29 0.31 -31.05
C GLU A 166 51.53 -0.59 -31.03
N ASN A 167 51.49 -1.70 -30.29
CA ASN A 167 52.62 -2.65 -30.20
C ASN A 167 52.80 -3.54 -31.45
N ASN A 168 51.87 -3.51 -32.41
CA ASN A 168 51.91 -4.31 -33.63
C ASN A 168 52.17 -3.45 -34.88
N LYS A 169 52.55 -2.18 -34.66
CA LYS A 169 53.23 -1.31 -35.63
C LYS A 169 54.73 -1.39 -35.38
#